data_AF-A0A6L6QJ19-F1
#
_entry.id   AF-A0A6L6QJ19-F1
#
_cell.length_a   1.000
_cell.length_b   1.000
_cell.length_c   1.000
_cell.angle_alpha   90.00
_cell.angle_beta   90.00
_cell.angle_gamma   90.00
#
_symmetry.space_group_name_H-M   'P 1'
#
loop_
_entity.id
_entity.type
_entity.pdbx_description
1 polymer ?
#
loop_
_entity_poly.entity_id
_entity_poly.type
_entity_poly.pdbx_seq_one_letter_code
_entity_poly.pdbx_strand_id
1 'polypeptide(L)'
;MSDNSVLGIYTFEGVFEGKAVYEYAYPQEHALHKCMLFLLQEGADALWDAAIIECSKFGFENVAMDAFSILQADMLEKAPFKDLHPHIEEALTLGSSLVFYAQP
;
A
#
# COMPACT_ATOMS: atom_id res chain seq x y z
N MET A 1 22.76 -4.48 4.96
CA MET A 1 21.54 -3.88 4.41
C MET A 1 21.93 -2.47 4.03
N SER A 2 21.73 -2.06 2.78
CA SER A 2 22.16 -0.75 2.31
C SER A 2 21.36 0.32 3.05
N ASP A 3 22.04 1.24 3.73
CA ASP A 3 21.52 2.27 4.68
C ASP A 3 20.60 3.35 4.05
N ASN A 4 19.83 3.03 2.99
CA ASN A 4 19.04 4.03 2.26
C ASN A 4 17.65 3.55 1.82
N SER A 5 17.16 2.45 2.39
CA SER A 5 15.78 2.00 2.17
C SER A 5 14.82 2.92 2.92
N VAL A 6 13.85 3.46 2.19
CA VAL A 6 12.76 4.28 2.76
C VAL A 6 11.44 3.61 2.46
N LEU A 7 10.45 3.84 3.33
CA LEU A 7 9.11 3.33 3.11
C LEU A 7 8.27 4.39 2.38
N GLY A 8 7.98 4.12 1.11
CA GLY A 8 7.05 4.91 0.31
C GLY A 8 5.61 4.57 0.68
N ILE A 9 4.77 5.61 0.79
CA ILE A 9 3.34 5.54 1.02
C ILE A 9 2.66 6.01 -0.27
N TYR A 10 1.99 5.09 -0.94
CA TYR A 10 1.24 5.35 -2.17
C TYR A 10 -0.24 5.25 -1.86
N THR A 11 -0.94 6.37 -1.97
CA THR A 11 -2.41 6.38 -1.90
C THR A 11 -2.96 6.24 -3.29
N PHE A 12 -3.86 5.30 -3.50
CA PHE A 12 -4.45 5.03 -4.79
C PHE A 12 -5.90 4.60 -4.65
N GLU A 13 -6.65 4.68 -5.73
CA GLU A 13 -7.98 4.10 -5.85
C GLU A 13 -7.93 2.99 -6.89
N GLY A 14 -8.50 1.83 -6.57
CA GLY A 14 -8.44 0.66 -7.45
C GLY A 14 -9.69 -0.18 -7.31
N VAL A 15 -10.04 -0.87 -8.40
CA VAL A 15 -11.14 -1.82 -8.40
C VAL A 15 -10.59 -3.16 -7.94
N PHE A 16 -11.15 -3.70 -6.85
CA PHE A 16 -10.79 -5.04 -6.40
C PHE A 16 -11.54 -6.07 -7.26
N GLU A 17 -10.82 -6.76 -8.14
CA GLU A 17 -11.39 -7.75 -9.07
C GLU A 17 -11.37 -9.18 -8.50
N GLY A 18 -11.05 -9.36 -7.21
CA GLY A 18 -11.24 -10.64 -6.51
C GLY A 18 -10.34 -11.80 -6.94
N LYS A 19 -9.44 -11.63 -7.92
CA LYS A 19 -8.46 -12.67 -8.31
C LYS A 19 -7.30 -12.81 -7.32
N ALA A 20 -7.58 -12.78 -6.02
CA ALA A 20 -6.61 -13.14 -5.01
C ALA A 20 -6.43 -14.67 -5.02
N VAL A 21 -5.18 -15.14 -5.12
CA VAL A 21 -4.80 -16.57 -5.09
C VAL A 21 -5.00 -17.21 -3.69
N TYR A 22 -5.47 -16.43 -2.71
CA TYR A 22 -5.68 -16.85 -1.33
C TYR A 22 -7.17 -16.73 -0.96
N GLU A 23 -7.74 -17.82 -0.43
CA GLU A 23 -9.10 -17.85 0.15
C GLU A 23 -9.17 -16.96 1.40
N TYR A 24 -9.46 -15.67 1.21
CA TYR A 24 -9.93 -14.80 2.30
C TYR A 24 -10.96 -13.81 1.75
N ALA A 25 -12.18 -13.84 2.29
CA ALA A 25 -13.35 -13.13 1.77
C ALA A 25 -13.45 -11.67 2.27
N TYR A 26 -13.90 -10.79 1.36
CA TYR A 26 -14.17 -9.33 1.43
C TYR A 26 -13.00 -8.37 1.11
N PRO A 27 -13.20 -7.33 0.26
CA PRO A 27 -14.45 -6.60 -0.05
C PRO A 27 -15.12 -6.91 -1.42
N GLN A 28 -16.28 -6.28 -1.72
CA GLN A 28 -17.12 -6.49 -2.92
C GLN A 28 -16.31 -6.50 -4.22
N GLU A 29 -16.39 -7.59 -4.98
CA GLU A 29 -15.87 -7.66 -6.35
C GLU A 29 -16.45 -6.49 -7.18
N HIS A 30 -15.58 -5.81 -7.92
CA HIS A 30 -15.87 -4.64 -8.76
C HIS A 30 -16.17 -3.31 -8.04
N ALA A 31 -15.96 -3.21 -6.73
CA ALA A 31 -16.06 -1.93 -6.03
C ALA A 31 -14.74 -1.13 -6.09
N LEU A 32 -14.86 0.19 -6.23
CA LEU A 32 -13.74 1.13 -6.14
C LEU A 32 -13.37 1.31 -4.66
N HIS A 33 -12.15 0.93 -4.31
CA HIS A 33 -11.62 1.08 -2.96
C HIS A 33 -10.49 2.10 -2.95
N LYS A 34 -10.51 2.96 -1.93
CA LYS A 34 -9.35 3.78 -1.60
C LYS A 34 -8.38 2.94 -0.79
N CYS A 35 -7.16 2.83 -1.28
CA CYS A 35 -6.12 1.98 -0.75
C CYS A 35 -4.85 2.78 -0.47
N MET A 36 -4.06 2.26 0.44
CA MET A 36 -2.74 2.76 0.80
C MET A 36 -1.74 1.61 0.72
N LEU A 37 -0.78 1.73 -0.19
CA LEU A 37 0.32 0.79 -0.34
C LEU A 37 1.56 1.34 0.36
N PHE A 38 2.13 0.53 1.24
CA PHE A 38 3.45 0.74 1.82
C PHE A 38 4.45 -0.09 1.02
N LEU A 39 5.44 0.57 0.42
CA LEU A 39 6.45 -0.08 -0.40
C LEU A 39 7.84 0.28 0.11
N LEU A 40 8.63 -0.74 0.46
CA LEU A 40 10.03 -0.56 0.80
C LEU A 40 10.83 -0.37 -0.48
N GLN A 41 11.47 0.79 -0.61
CA GLN A 41 12.18 1.19 -1.82
C GLN A 41 13.55 1.80 -1.51
N GLU A 42 14.45 1.70 -2.47
CA GLU A 42 15.76 2.36 -2.39
C GLU A 42 15.62 3.80 -2.89
N GLY A 43 15.67 4.77 -1.97
CA GLY A 43 15.58 6.19 -2.29
C GLY A 43 14.18 6.81 -2.18
N ALA A 44 14.17 8.13 -2.11
CA ALA A 44 13.03 8.97 -1.76
C ALA A 44 12.06 9.29 -2.93
N ASP A 45 12.37 8.83 -4.13
CA ASP A 45 11.60 9.19 -5.32
C ASP A 45 10.37 8.28 -5.51
N ALA A 46 9.30 8.83 -6.09
CA ALA A 46 8.10 8.06 -6.37
C ALA A 46 8.35 7.01 -7.49
N LEU A 47 8.23 5.74 -7.15
CA LEU A 47 8.33 4.59 -8.05
C LEU A 47 6.94 4.15 -8.52
N TRP A 48 6.28 5.02 -9.31
CA TRP A 48 4.89 4.81 -9.76
C TRP A 48 4.68 3.47 -10.48
N ASP A 49 5.57 3.11 -11.41
CA ASP A 49 5.45 1.86 -12.18
C ASP A 49 5.56 0.63 -11.26
N ALA A 50 6.48 0.66 -10.29
CA ALA A 50 6.65 -0.42 -9.32
C ALA A 50 5.44 -0.54 -8.40
N ALA A 51 4.90 0.59 -7.93
CA ALA A 51 3.70 0.62 -7.10
C ALA A 51 2.48 0.04 -7.85
N ILE A 52 2.27 0.40 -9.12
CA ILE A 52 1.17 -0.14 -9.94
C ILE A 52 1.30 -1.66 -10.10
N ILE A 53 2.50 -2.15 -10.43
CA ILE A 53 2.76 -3.60 -10.56
C ILE A 53 2.44 -4.32 -9.23
N GLU A 54 2.84 -3.73 -8.11
CA GLU A 54 2.59 -4.30 -6.79
C GLU A 54 1.10 -4.31 -6.45
N CYS A 55 0.36 -3.23 -6.70
CA CYS A 55 -1.10 -3.18 -6.56
C CYS A 55 -1.79 -4.29 -7.35
N SER A 56 -1.34 -4.58 -8.57
CA SER A 56 -1.87 -5.68 -9.39
C SER A 56 -1.61 -7.06 -8.78
N LYS A 57 -0.47 -7.29 -8.09
CA LYS A 57 -0.22 -8.54 -7.36
C LYS A 57 -1.18 -8.74 -6.19
N PHE A 58 -1.63 -7.64 -5.57
CA PHE A 58 -2.66 -7.66 -4.52
C PHE A 58 -4.09 -7.84 -5.06
N GLY A 59 -4.27 -7.95 -6.39
CA GLY A 59 -5.58 -8.17 -7.02
C GLY A 59 -6.37 -6.90 -7.34
N PHE A 60 -5.72 -5.72 -7.33
CA PHE A 60 -6.32 -4.47 -7.76
C PHE A 60 -6.07 -4.22 -9.24
N GLU A 61 -7.14 -3.93 -9.98
CA GLU A 61 -7.10 -3.47 -11.36
C GLU A 61 -7.59 -2.01 -11.45
N ASN A 62 -7.36 -1.36 -12.59
CA ASN A 62 -7.70 0.06 -12.82
C ASN A 62 -7.16 1.00 -11.73
N VAL A 63 -5.90 0.79 -11.33
CA VAL A 63 -5.22 1.56 -10.28
C VAL A 63 -4.99 3.00 -10.73
N ALA A 64 -5.63 3.94 -10.03
CA ALA A 64 -5.41 5.37 -10.15
C ALA A 64 -4.61 5.86 -8.93
N MET A 65 -3.32 6.13 -9.13
CA MET A 65 -2.46 6.71 -8.09
C MET A 65 -2.88 8.16 -7.80
N ASP A 66 -3.13 8.47 -6.54
CA ASP A 66 -3.61 9.78 -6.06
C ASP A 66 -2.47 10.61 -5.48
N ALA A 67 -1.71 10.01 -4.55
CA ALA A 67 -0.63 10.70 -3.85
C ALA A 67 0.52 9.77 -3.49
N PHE A 68 1.71 10.35 -3.39
CA PHE A 68 2.91 9.71 -2.86
C PHE A 68 3.46 10.52 -1.69
N SER A 69 3.94 9.82 -0.68
CA SER A 69 4.66 10.40 0.46
C SER A 69 5.65 9.40 1.00
N ILE A 70 6.66 9.85 1.72
CA ILE A 70 7.61 8.96 2.40
C ILE A 70 7.23 8.91 3.86
N LEU A 71 7.18 7.71 4.44
CA LEU A 71 7.01 7.56 5.87
C LEU A 71 8.24 8.12 6.59
N GLN A 72 8.05 9.23 7.29
CA GLN A 72 9.05 9.80 8.18
C GLN A 72 8.85 9.27 9.60
N ALA A 73 9.94 9.19 10.37
CA ALA A 73 9.89 8.67 11.75
C ALA A 73 8.92 9.46 12.66
N ASP A 74 8.73 10.75 12.41
CA ASP A 74 7.78 11.60 13.14
C ASP A 74 6.31 11.32 12.80
N MET A 75 6.04 10.62 11.68
CA MET A 75 4.68 10.24 11.27
C MET A 75 4.19 9.00 12.02
N LEU A 76 5.09 8.13 12.47
CA LEU A 76 4.75 6.90 13.21
C LEU A 76 3.95 7.16 14.49
N GLU A 77 4.17 8.31 15.14
CA GLU A 77 3.48 8.67 16.39
C GLU A 77 2.14 9.38 16.15
N LYS A 78 1.82 9.76 14.91
CA LYS A 78 0.58 10.46 14.56
C LYS A 78 -0.55 9.46 14.30
N ALA A 79 -1.74 9.72 14.83
CA ALA A 79 -2.96 9.04 14.37
C ALA A 79 -3.27 9.60 12.96
N PRO A 80 -3.16 8.80 11.88
CA PRO A 80 -3.62 7.41 11.74
C PRO A 80 -2.54 6.32 11.66
N PHE A 81 -1.25 6.66 11.58
CA PHE A 81 -0.17 5.69 11.37
C PHE A 81 0.01 4.72 12.52
N LYS A 82 -0.41 5.08 13.73
CA LYS A 82 -0.40 4.20 14.89
C LYS A 82 -1.24 2.93 14.67
N ASP A 83 -2.39 3.05 14.03
CA ASP A 83 -3.24 1.90 13.69
C ASP A 83 -2.70 1.12 12.48
N LEU A 84 -1.79 1.74 11.72
CA LEU A 84 -1.11 1.16 10.56
C LEU A 84 0.27 0.58 10.91
N HIS A 85 0.70 0.64 12.18
CA HIS A 85 1.97 0.05 12.64
C HIS A 85 2.15 -1.41 12.20
N PRO A 86 1.14 -2.30 12.33
CA PRO A 86 1.29 -3.68 11.86
C PRO A 86 1.61 -3.77 10.36
N HIS A 87 0.98 -2.93 9.54
CA HIS A 87 1.21 -2.89 8.10
C HIS A 87 2.58 -2.28 7.75
N ILE A 88 3.03 -1.31 8.52
CA ILE A 88 4.37 -0.73 8.37
C ILE A 88 5.44 -1.77 8.70
N GLU A 89 5.31 -2.49 9.81
CA GLU A 89 6.24 -3.57 10.18
C GLU A 89 6.24 -4.71 9.16
N GLU A 90 5.05 -5.06 8.65
CA GLU A 90 4.91 -6.04 7.58
C GLU A 90 5.63 -5.58 6.30
N ALA A 91 5.44 -4.33 5.86
CA ALA A 91 6.12 -3.81 4.67
C ALA A 91 7.64 -3.74 4.86
N LEU A 92 8.12 -3.43 6.08
CA LEU A 92 9.55 -3.46 6.40
C LEU A 92 10.14 -4.88 6.38
N THR A 93 9.32 -5.90 6.65
CA THR A 93 9.75 -7.31 6.71
C THR A 93 9.61 -8.04 5.37
N LEU A 94 8.47 -7.86 4.71
CA LEU A 94 8.09 -8.55 3.46
C LEU A 94 8.41 -7.73 2.21
N GLY A 95 8.67 -6.42 2.36
CA GLY A 95 8.96 -5.48 1.27
C GLY A 95 7.75 -4.66 0.82
N SER A 96 6.53 -5.14 1.05
CA SER A 96 5.29 -4.41 0.75
C SER A 96 4.16 -4.80 1.70
N SER A 97 3.24 -3.89 1.98
CA SER A 97 1.97 -4.16 2.67
C SER A 97 0.91 -3.19 2.16
N LEU A 98 -0.35 -3.63 2.14
CA LEU A 98 -1.46 -2.86 1.58
C LEU A 98 -2.61 -2.77 2.57
N VAL A 99 -3.16 -1.57 2.69
CA VAL A 99 -4.34 -1.27 3.49
C VAL A 99 -5.45 -0.80 2.56
N PHE A 100 -6.63 -1.41 2.67
CA PHE A 100 -7.81 -0.97 1.94
C PHE A 100 -8.84 -0.40 2.91
N TYR A 101 -9.44 0.73 2.53
CA TYR A 101 -10.56 1.29 3.26
C TYR A 101 -11.83 0.84 2.56
N ALA A 102 -12.59 -0.06 3.19
CA ALA A 102 -13.96 -0.32 2.77
C ALA A 102 -14.73 1.00 2.92
N GLN A 103 -15.36 1.48 1.84
CA GLN A 103 -16.29 2.60 1.98
C GLN A 103 -17.40 2.19 2.96
N PRO A 104 -17.83 3.07 3.88
CA PRO A 104 -19.01 2.83 4.70
C PRO A 104 -20.30 2.79 3.86
#